data_AF-A0A8H4FEC8-F1
#
_entry.id   AF-A0A8H4FEC8-F1
#
_cell.length_a   1.000
_cell.length_b   1.000
_cell.length_c   1.000
_cell.angle_alpha   90.00
_cell.angle_beta   90.00
_cell.angle_gamma   90.00
#
_symmetry.space_group_name_H-M   'P 1'
#
loop_
_entity.id
_entity.type
_entity.pdbx_description
1 polymer ?
#
loop_
_entity_poly.entity_id
_entity_poly.type
_entity_poly.pdbx_seq_one_letter_code
_entity_poly.pdbx_strand_id
1 'polypeptide(L)'
;GKKSERRSKPKESSSKQGGAPQTAPLSFLFVVNEFEICDGEDGPLCDRFGNPLPPNTSANYGTESPGTVWRYGNGTVSQADGYLWRRPQPGQPGNIAYEYQSLDEYGQQTSLDYNMGVHSTHSVFNCWRFLPCIYADADTSIVEDLEVEHRWMQLEFDHDSREPGMTRISGSERYVAGRNPSWIPSLLPETYALPQSQSSSSPQSKGLGGPLGIIIGLMAFNRRPRHADYVFQQGWWRNNRWTGGPRSTHAEPDSKGPPRGVLVQICYDEYSNPHGSNFETLNDFEENGKAIIG
;
A
#
# COMPACT_ATOMS: atom_id res chain seq x y z
N GLY A 1 -33.54 -42.96 -57.32
CA GLY A 1 -33.92 -41.65 -56.76
C GLY A 1 -34.09 -41.77 -55.26
N LYS A 2 -33.43 -40.89 -54.49
CA LYS A 2 -33.24 -40.90 -53.03
C LYS A 2 -34.52 -40.75 -52.19
N LYS A 3 -34.58 -41.40 -51.01
CA LYS A 3 -35.24 -40.98 -49.74
C LYS A 3 -34.83 -41.99 -48.63
N SER A 4 -33.71 -41.79 -47.94
CA SER A 4 -33.51 -41.04 -46.68
C SER A 4 -34.18 -41.67 -45.44
N GLU A 5 -33.38 -42.47 -44.72
CA GLU A 5 -33.64 -43.04 -43.39
C GLU A 5 -33.64 -41.99 -42.28
N ARG A 6 -34.47 -42.18 -41.25
CA ARG A 6 -34.31 -41.57 -39.92
C ARG A 6 -34.38 -42.67 -38.86
N ARG A 7 -33.22 -43.00 -38.27
CA ARG A 7 -33.09 -43.79 -37.05
C ARG A 7 -32.92 -42.83 -35.87
N SER A 8 -33.81 -42.93 -34.89
CA SER A 8 -33.79 -42.22 -33.61
C SER A 8 -32.75 -42.84 -32.66
N LYS A 9 -31.86 -42.00 -32.10
CA LYS A 9 -30.96 -42.32 -30.99
C LYS A 9 -31.37 -41.54 -29.71
N PRO A 10 -31.01 -42.04 -28.51
CA PRO A 10 -31.59 -41.61 -27.24
C PRO A 10 -31.03 -40.26 -26.76
N LYS A 11 -31.84 -39.53 -25.99
CA LYS A 11 -31.46 -38.31 -25.27
C LYS A 11 -30.49 -38.67 -24.13
N GLU A 12 -29.23 -38.28 -24.28
CA GLU A 12 -28.31 -38.14 -23.15
C GLU A 12 -28.58 -36.81 -22.44
N SER A 13 -28.83 -36.93 -21.14
CA SER A 13 -28.87 -35.84 -20.18
C SER A 13 -27.54 -35.11 -20.16
N SER A 14 -27.55 -33.84 -20.56
CA SER A 14 -26.44 -32.91 -20.38
C SER A 14 -26.08 -32.84 -18.89
N SER A 15 -24.95 -33.46 -18.57
CA SER A 15 -24.24 -33.27 -17.31
C SER A 15 -23.85 -31.81 -17.20
N LYS A 16 -24.19 -31.22 -16.05
CA LYS A 16 -23.69 -29.92 -15.60
C LYS A 16 -22.16 -29.97 -15.66
N GLN A 17 -21.56 -29.19 -16.55
CA GLN A 17 -20.16 -28.84 -16.43
C GLN A 17 -20.02 -28.05 -15.13
N GLY A 18 -19.27 -28.62 -14.18
CA GLY A 18 -18.90 -27.95 -12.95
C GLY A 18 -18.19 -26.64 -13.28
N GLY A 19 -18.79 -25.54 -12.85
CA GLY A 19 -18.07 -24.27 -12.80
C GLY A 19 -16.83 -24.46 -11.94
N ALA A 20 -15.68 -24.01 -12.45
CA ALA A 20 -14.48 -23.86 -11.63
C ALA A 20 -14.86 -23.09 -10.34
N PRO A 21 -14.31 -23.45 -9.18
CA PRO A 21 -14.57 -22.71 -7.96
C PRO A 21 -14.21 -21.24 -8.21
N GLN A 22 -15.19 -20.34 -8.04
CA GLN A 22 -14.94 -18.91 -8.10
C GLN A 22 -13.93 -18.61 -6.99
N THR A 23 -12.67 -18.36 -7.36
CA THR A 23 -11.68 -17.84 -6.42
C THR A 23 -12.23 -16.55 -5.85
N ALA A 24 -12.29 -16.47 -4.51
CA ALA A 24 -12.78 -15.29 -3.85
C ALA A 24 -11.93 -14.08 -4.30
N PRO A 25 -12.54 -12.92 -4.61
CA PRO A 25 -11.81 -11.77 -5.10
C PRO A 25 -10.82 -11.28 -4.04
N LEU A 26 -9.65 -10.80 -4.46
CA LEU A 26 -8.67 -10.22 -3.53
C LEU A 26 -9.28 -9.05 -2.76
N SER A 27 -9.15 -9.08 -1.43
CA SER A 27 -9.51 -7.97 -0.53
C SER A 27 -8.44 -7.79 0.55
N PHE A 28 -8.31 -6.60 1.11
CA PHE A 28 -7.56 -6.33 2.34
C PHE A 28 -7.99 -5.00 2.96
N LEU A 29 -7.73 -4.86 4.25
CA LEU A 29 -7.88 -3.61 4.98
C LEU A 29 -6.55 -2.89 5.07
N PHE A 30 -6.56 -1.56 5.02
CA PHE A 30 -5.37 -0.77 5.27
C PHE A 30 -5.71 0.56 5.94
N VAL A 31 -4.72 1.11 6.64
CA VAL A 31 -4.77 2.45 7.19
C VAL A 31 -3.47 3.18 6.85
N VAL A 32 -3.54 4.49 6.74
CA VAL A 32 -2.37 5.36 6.61
C VAL A 32 -2.39 6.40 7.70
N ASN A 33 -1.47 6.30 8.65
CA ASN A 33 -1.32 7.29 9.71
C ASN A 33 -0.12 8.18 9.41
N GLU A 34 -0.26 9.48 9.61
CA GLU A 34 0.85 10.41 9.43
C GLU A 34 1.61 10.59 10.74
N PHE A 35 2.93 10.42 10.71
CA PHE A 35 3.76 10.59 11.90
C PHE A 35 3.85 12.07 12.30
N GLU A 36 3.75 12.33 13.59
CA GLU A 36 4.28 13.56 14.17
C GLU A 36 5.74 13.32 14.52
N ILE A 37 6.64 14.11 13.94
CA ILE A 37 8.07 14.02 14.21
C ILE A 37 8.44 15.16 15.15
N CYS A 38 9.04 14.80 16.26
CA CYS A 38 9.51 15.74 17.26
C CYS A 38 11.03 15.90 17.11
N ASP A 39 11.48 17.15 17.07
CA ASP A 39 12.92 17.44 17.15
C ASP A 39 13.45 16.93 18.50
N GLY A 40 14.64 16.31 18.48
CA GLY A 40 15.35 15.99 19.71
C GLY A 40 15.88 17.25 20.39
N GLU A 41 16.49 17.09 21.57
CA GLU A 41 17.12 18.22 22.28
C GLU A 41 18.20 18.93 21.42
N ASP A 42 18.86 18.18 20.53
CA ASP A 42 19.89 18.67 19.61
C ASP A 42 19.33 19.15 18.24
N GLY A 43 18.01 19.17 18.06
CA GLY A 43 17.35 19.49 16.80
C GLY A 43 17.10 18.28 15.89
N PRO A 44 16.73 18.49 14.61
CA PRO A 44 16.45 17.39 13.68
C PRO A 44 17.72 16.66 13.28
N LEU A 45 17.62 15.33 13.16
CA LEU A 45 18.68 14.52 12.57
C LEU A 45 18.91 14.97 11.12
N CYS A 46 20.15 15.30 10.77
CA CYS A 46 20.51 15.77 9.44
C CYS A 46 21.66 14.95 8.84
N ASP A 47 21.73 14.87 7.51
CA ASP A 47 22.92 14.38 6.82
C ASP A 47 24.09 15.40 6.88
N ARG A 48 25.23 15.02 6.31
CA ARG A 48 26.44 15.88 6.25
C ARG A 48 26.26 17.19 5.47
N PHE A 49 25.18 17.32 4.71
CA PHE A 49 24.83 18.50 3.92
C PHE A 49 23.70 19.32 4.56
N GLY A 50 23.21 18.90 5.73
CA GLY A 50 22.14 19.57 6.47
C GLY A 50 20.73 19.22 5.98
N ASN A 51 20.56 18.14 5.21
CA ASN A 51 19.23 17.68 4.82
C ASN A 51 18.59 16.91 5.99
N PRO A 52 17.36 17.26 6.41
CA PRO A 52 16.64 16.52 7.45
C PRO A 52 16.43 15.05 7.08
N LEU A 53 16.68 14.15 8.03
CA LEU A 53 16.55 12.70 7.90
C LEU A 53 15.43 12.18 8.80
N PRO A 54 14.79 11.05 8.44
CA PRO A 54 13.82 10.42 9.32
C PRO A 54 14.46 10.02 10.65
N PRO A 55 13.73 10.13 11.77
CA PRO A 55 14.31 9.80 13.06
C PRO A 55 14.70 8.33 13.15
N ASN A 56 15.85 8.06 13.76
CA ASN A 56 16.40 6.72 13.96
C ASN A 56 15.99 6.09 15.30
N THR A 57 15.30 6.84 16.16
CA THR A 57 14.82 6.37 17.47
C THR A 57 13.33 6.63 17.61
N SER A 58 12.62 5.72 18.28
CA SER A 58 11.20 5.86 18.63
C SER A 58 10.91 7.11 19.48
N ALA A 59 11.89 7.59 20.27
CA ALA A 59 11.73 8.75 21.14
C ALA A 59 11.50 10.08 20.39
N ASN A 60 11.84 10.14 19.10
CA ASN A 60 11.64 11.30 18.24
C ASN A 60 10.31 11.27 17.48
N TYR A 61 9.43 10.32 17.81
CA TYR A 61 8.07 10.26 17.31
C TYR A 61 7.10 10.73 18.39
N GLY A 62 6.24 11.67 18.02
CA GLY A 62 5.15 12.16 18.85
C GLY A 62 3.91 11.28 18.72
N THR A 63 2.76 11.93 18.61
CA THR A 63 1.53 11.20 18.25
C THR A 63 1.49 10.87 16.77
N GLU A 64 0.48 10.13 16.32
CA GLU A 64 0.20 10.01 14.89
C GLU A 64 -1.13 10.70 14.59
N SER A 65 -1.29 11.22 13.38
CA SER A 65 -2.60 11.61 12.86
C SER A 65 -3.22 10.38 12.19
N PRO A 66 -4.14 9.67 12.86
CA PRO A 66 -4.69 8.44 12.31
C PRO A 66 -5.56 8.73 11.09
N GLY A 67 -5.39 7.92 10.06
CA GLY A 67 -6.24 7.95 8.88
C GLY A 67 -7.52 7.14 9.06
N THR A 68 -8.40 7.24 8.06
CA THR A 68 -9.55 6.35 7.91
C THR A 68 -9.07 4.94 7.55
N VAL A 69 -9.75 3.90 8.04
CA VAL A 69 -9.52 2.53 7.56
C VAL A 69 -10.23 2.33 6.23
N TRP A 70 -9.48 1.87 5.25
CA TRP A 70 -9.94 1.61 3.89
C TRP A 70 -9.94 0.11 3.61
N ARG A 71 -10.86 -0.31 2.75
CA ARG A 71 -10.89 -1.65 2.16
C ARG A 71 -10.50 -1.52 0.69
N TYR A 72 -9.48 -2.25 0.29
CA TYR A 72 -9.25 -2.57 -1.12
C TYR A 72 -10.01 -3.84 -1.47
N GLY A 73 -10.74 -3.84 -2.59
CA GLY A 73 -11.44 -5.01 -3.11
C GLY A 73 -11.41 -5.01 -4.64
N ASN A 74 -10.69 -5.97 -5.23
CA ASN A 74 -10.59 -6.19 -6.68
C ASN A 74 -10.35 -4.89 -7.49
N GLY A 75 -9.38 -4.10 -7.05
CA GLY A 75 -8.98 -2.85 -7.72
C GLY A 75 -9.76 -1.60 -7.33
N THR A 76 -10.77 -1.71 -6.46
CA THR A 76 -11.50 -0.55 -5.94
C THR A 76 -11.19 -0.34 -4.47
N VAL A 77 -11.09 0.92 -4.06
CA VAL A 77 -10.94 1.31 -2.66
C VAL A 77 -12.23 1.96 -2.16
N SER A 78 -12.68 1.55 -0.98
CA SER A 78 -13.84 2.11 -0.27
C SER A 78 -13.54 2.23 1.21
N GLN A 79 -14.22 3.12 1.92
CA GLN A 79 -14.13 3.17 3.38
C GLN A 79 -14.59 1.83 3.98
N ALA A 80 -13.88 1.36 5.02
CA ALA A 80 -14.23 0.14 5.74
C ALA A 80 -15.09 0.49 6.96
N ASP A 81 -16.41 0.55 6.79
CA ASP A 81 -17.33 0.91 7.86
C ASP A 81 -17.26 -0.10 9.04
N GLY A 82 -17.25 0.43 10.27
CA GLY A 82 -17.09 -0.35 11.49
C GLY A 82 -15.64 -0.72 11.83
N TYR A 83 -14.68 -0.39 10.96
CA TYR A 83 -13.26 -0.56 11.24
C TYR A 83 -12.61 0.77 11.59
N LEU A 84 -11.66 0.73 12.51
CA LEU A 84 -10.94 1.91 12.97
C LEU A 84 -9.54 1.53 13.45
N TRP A 85 -8.65 2.51 13.45
CA TRP A 85 -7.31 2.34 14.00
C TRP A 85 -7.33 2.52 15.52
N ARG A 86 -6.75 1.57 16.26
CA ARG A 86 -6.56 1.63 17.70
C ARG A 86 -5.08 1.59 18.03
N ARG A 87 -4.60 2.61 18.74
CA ARG A 87 -3.32 2.59 19.44
C ARG A 87 -3.56 2.98 20.91
N PRO A 88 -3.18 2.15 21.90
CA PRO A 88 -3.45 2.45 23.30
C PRO A 88 -2.77 3.75 23.79
N GLN A 89 -1.52 3.96 23.36
CA GLN A 89 -0.72 5.15 23.69
C GLN A 89 0.42 5.31 22.67
N PRO A 90 1.02 6.50 22.52
CA PRO A 90 2.22 6.70 21.72
C PRO A 90 3.34 5.72 22.13
N GLY A 91 4.11 5.24 21.15
CA GLY A 91 5.18 4.27 21.39
C GLY A 91 4.71 2.84 21.72
N GLN A 92 3.42 2.52 21.59
CA GLN A 92 2.90 1.14 21.69
C GLN A 92 2.34 0.67 20.36
N PRO A 93 2.37 -0.64 20.04
CA PRO A 93 1.81 -1.16 18.80
C PRO A 93 0.35 -0.76 18.60
N GLY A 94 0.01 -0.33 17.39
CA GLY A 94 -1.37 -0.09 16.97
C GLY A 94 -1.88 -1.16 16.02
N ASN A 95 -3.19 -1.27 15.91
CA ASN A 95 -3.85 -2.26 15.05
C ASN A 95 -5.17 -1.71 14.46
N ILE A 96 -5.53 -2.18 13.27
CA ILE A 96 -6.88 -2.03 12.74
C ILE A 96 -7.81 -2.96 13.51
N ALA A 97 -8.85 -2.41 14.15
CA ALA A 97 -9.84 -3.17 14.88
C ALA A 97 -11.23 -3.03 14.24
N TYR A 98 -12.03 -4.08 14.33
CA TYR A 98 -13.46 -4.05 14.06
C TYR A 98 -14.23 -3.81 15.36
N GLU A 99 -15.03 -2.74 15.41
CA GLU A 99 -15.88 -2.44 16.55
C GLU A 99 -17.23 -3.15 16.37
N TYR A 100 -17.60 -3.98 17.35
CA TYR A 100 -18.88 -4.66 17.37
C TYR A 100 -19.61 -4.48 18.69
N GLN A 101 -20.94 -4.48 18.63
CA GLN A 101 -21.78 -4.41 19.81
C GLN A 101 -21.98 -5.81 20.39
N SER A 102 -21.77 -5.93 21.68
CA SER A 102 -22.05 -7.12 22.49
C SER A 102 -22.93 -6.74 23.68
N LEU A 103 -23.47 -7.74 24.37
CA LEU A 103 -24.13 -7.58 25.66
C LEU A 103 -23.19 -8.07 26.76
N ASP A 104 -23.07 -7.31 27.83
CA ASP A 104 -22.35 -7.75 29.03
C ASP A 104 -23.17 -8.77 29.84
N GLU A 105 -22.62 -9.21 30.97
CA GLU A 105 -23.25 -10.19 31.87
C GLU A 105 -24.58 -9.70 32.48
N TYR A 106 -24.87 -8.39 32.42
CA TYR A 106 -26.10 -7.77 32.91
C TYR A 106 -27.07 -7.43 31.77
N GLY A 107 -26.76 -7.80 30.53
CA GLY A 107 -27.58 -7.49 29.35
C GLY A 107 -27.47 -6.03 28.89
N GLN A 108 -26.46 -5.29 29.35
CA GLN A 108 -26.17 -3.93 28.88
C GLN A 108 -25.31 -3.96 27.63
N GLN A 109 -25.62 -3.11 26.64
CA GLN A 109 -24.81 -2.99 25.44
C GLN A 109 -23.41 -2.45 25.77
N THR A 110 -22.39 -3.15 25.28
CA THR A 110 -20.99 -2.75 25.32
C THR A 110 -20.39 -2.83 23.93
N SER A 111 -19.49 -1.91 23.60
CA SER A 111 -18.64 -2.01 22.41
C SER A 111 -17.41 -2.83 22.76
N LEU A 112 -17.06 -3.79 21.89
CA LEU A 112 -15.83 -4.55 21.96
C LEU A 112 -15.06 -4.37 20.66
N ASP A 113 -13.75 -4.36 20.78
CA ASP A 113 -12.84 -4.28 19.65
C ASP A 113 -12.29 -5.68 19.34
N TYR A 114 -12.35 -6.06 18.07
CA TYR A 114 -11.66 -7.25 17.55
C TYR A 114 -10.50 -6.82 16.67
N ASN A 115 -9.28 -7.11 17.11
CA ASN A 115 -8.06 -6.80 16.37
C ASN A 115 -7.95 -7.67 15.11
N MET A 116 -7.68 -7.04 13.97
CA MET A 116 -7.55 -7.73 12.70
C MET A 116 -6.15 -8.34 12.57
N GLY A 117 -6.07 -9.53 11.95
CA GLY A 117 -4.79 -10.15 11.61
C GLY A 117 -3.95 -9.28 10.68
N VAL A 118 -2.75 -8.89 11.13
CA VAL A 118 -1.81 -8.05 10.37
C VAL A 118 -1.12 -8.89 9.29
N HIS A 119 -1.11 -8.38 8.05
CA HIS A 119 -0.30 -8.92 6.95
C HIS A 119 1.07 -8.25 6.94
N SER A 120 1.11 -6.92 6.94
CA SER A 120 2.36 -6.17 6.92
C SER A 120 2.21 -4.77 7.53
N THR A 121 3.32 -4.22 8.00
CA THR A 121 3.41 -2.85 8.52
C THR A 121 4.66 -2.19 7.97
N HIS A 122 4.53 -0.99 7.41
CA HIS A 122 5.63 -0.24 6.81
C HIS A 122 5.61 1.21 7.26
N SER A 123 6.79 1.74 7.57
CA SER A 123 7.00 3.18 7.72
C SER A 123 7.63 3.70 6.43
N VAL A 124 7.02 4.71 5.81
CA VAL A 124 7.48 5.28 4.53
C VAL A 124 7.71 6.77 4.73
N PHE A 125 8.79 7.29 4.15
CA PHE A 125 9.18 8.69 4.28
C PHE A 125 9.45 9.36 2.93
N ASN A 126 8.91 10.56 2.76
CA ASN A 126 9.30 11.50 1.71
C ASN A 126 10.32 12.49 2.30
N CYS A 127 11.61 12.23 2.04
CA CYS A 127 12.75 12.89 2.69
C CYS A 127 13.18 14.23 2.08
N TRP A 128 12.30 14.93 1.36
CA TRP A 128 12.56 16.19 0.63
C TRP A 128 13.16 16.03 -0.78
N ARG A 129 13.15 17.12 -1.56
CA ARG A 129 13.45 17.12 -3.02
C ARG A 129 14.80 16.49 -3.40
N PHE A 130 15.78 16.51 -2.51
CA PHE A 130 17.15 16.05 -2.79
C PHE A 130 17.47 14.66 -2.22
N LEU A 131 16.58 14.09 -1.41
CA LEU A 131 16.75 12.76 -0.86
C LEU A 131 15.69 11.81 -1.43
N PRO A 132 16.03 10.54 -1.67
CA PRO A 132 15.06 9.55 -2.13
C PRO A 132 13.97 9.33 -1.07
N CYS A 133 12.82 8.81 -1.50
CA CYS A 133 11.89 8.21 -0.56
C CYS A 133 12.55 6.95 0.05
N ILE A 134 12.38 6.78 1.35
CA ILE A 134 12.91 5.63 2.09
C ILE A 134 11.77 4.95 2.84
N TYR A 135 11.97 3.70 3.24
CA TYR A 135 11.00 2.94 4.00
C TYR A 135 11.69 2.00 4.99
N ALA A 136 10.92 1.47 5.93
CA ALA A 136 11.29 0.38 6.82
C ALA A 136 10.11 -0.58 6.95
N ASP A 137 10.38 -1.88 7.08
CA ASP A 137 9.37 -2.94 7.19
C ASP A 137 8.89 -3.11 8.64
N ALA A 138 8.62 -1.98 9.31
CA ALA A 138 8.18 -1.92 10.69
C ALA A 138 7.47 -0.59 10.99
N ASP A 139 6.81 -0.51 12.15
CA ASP A 139 6.39 0.76 12.76
C ASP A 139 7.60 1.39 13.48
N THR A 140 8.23 2.41 12.88
CA THR A 140 9.44 3.00 13.44
C THR A 140 9.19 3.87 14.67
N SER A 141 7.93 4.14 15.01
CA SER A 141 7.57 4.85 16.26
C SER A 141 7.65 3.97 17.51
N ILE A 142 7.83 2.65 17.35
CA ILE A 142 7.91 1.69 18.47
C ILE A 142 9.22 0.89 18.50
N VAL A 143 10.03 0.96 17.44
CA VAL A 143 11.32 0.28 17.37
C VAL A 143 12.37 1.15 18.06
N GLU A 144 12.95 0.63 19.14
CA GLU A 144 14.15 1.20 19.76
C GLU A 144 15.37 0.85 18.91
N ASP A 145 16.15 1.86 18.52
CA ASP A 145 17.31 1.77 17.62
C ASP A 145 17.02 0.92 16.37
N LEU A 146 16.80 1.56 15.21
CA LEU A 146 16.67 0.85 13.93
C LEU A 146 17.94 0.05 13.61
N GLU A 147 18.03 -1.18 14.15
CA GLU A 147 19.13 -2.11 13.93
C GLU A 147 19.14 -2.58 12.47
N VAL A 148 20.07 -3.49 12.14
CA VAL A 148 20.24 -4.03 10.77
C VAL A 148 18.92 -4.56 10.19
N GLU A 149 18.02 -5.10 11.02
CA GLU A 149 16.74 -5.69 10.60
C GLU A 149 15.66 -4.65 10.24
N HIS A 150 15.71 -3.44 10.82
CA HIS A 150 14.71 -2.38 10.60
C HIS A 150 15.30 -1.10 10.02
N ARG A 151 16.47 -1.22 9.39
CA ARG A 151 17.18 -0.09 8.78
C ARG A 151 16.34 0.59 7.69
N TRP A 152 16.60 1.87 7.50
CA TRP A 152 16.07 2.60 6.35
C TRP A 152 16.54 1.99 5.02
N MET A 153 15.58 1.61 4.19
CA MET A 153 15.77 1.09 2.85
C MET A 153 15.40 2.17 1.83
N GLN A 154 16.21 2.33 0.79
CA GLN A 154 15.85 3.18 -0.34
C GLN A 154 14.91 2.43 -1.27
N LEU A 155 14.08 3.17 -2.02
CA LEU A 155 13.35 2.56 -3.13
C LEU A 155 14.33 1.99 -4.16
N GLU A 156 14.21 0.69 -4.38
CA GLU A 156 14.95 -0.07 -5.38
C GLU A 156 13.97 -0.93 -6.15
N PHE A 157 14.24 -1.10 -7.44
CA PHE A 157 13.32 -1.75 -8.36
C PHE A 157 13.92 -3.02 -8.94
N ASP A 158 13.05 -4.00 -9.13
CA ASP A 158 13.29 -5.11 -10.05
C ASP A 158 12.49 -4.88 -11.33
N HIS A 159 13.11 -5.22 -12.45
CA HIS A 159 12.49 -5.16 -13.77
C HIS A 159 12.14 -6.58 -14.17
N ASP A 160 10.84 -6.89 -14.14
CA ASP A 160 10.38 -8.25 -14.35
C ASP A 160 10.76 -8.73 -15.75
N SER A 161 11.72 -9.65 -15.81
CA SER A 161 12.21 -10.24 -17.06
C SER A 161 11.13 -11.04 -17.81
N ARG A 162 10.14 -11.58 -17.08
CA ARG A 162 9.01 -12.32 -17.66
C ARG A 162 7.93 -11.38 -18.16
N GLU A 163 7.83 -10.20 -17.58
CA GLU A 163 6.91 -9.16 -18.02
C GLU A 163 7.58 -7.80 -18.28
N PRO A 164 8.25 -7.63 -19.45
CA PRO A 164 8.94 -6.40 -19.80
C PRO A 164 8.04 -5.16 -19.67
N GLY A 165 8.56 -4.13 -18.97
CA GLY A 165 7.84 -2.89 -18.63
C GLY A 165 7.13 -2.92 -17.28
N MET A 166 7.08 -4.06 -16.59
CA MET A 166 6.58 -4.16 -15.21
C MET A 166 7.69 -3.80 -14.22
N THR A 167 7.36 -2.95 -13.24
CA THR A 167 8.26 -2.53 -12.16
C THR A 167 7.82 -3.16 -10.85
N ARG A 168 8.74 -3.72 -10.07
CA ARG A 168 8.48 -4.17 -8.69
C ARG A 168 9.37 -3.47 -7.69
N ILE A 169 8.82 -3.06 -6.54
CA ILE A 169 9.62 -2.51 -5.43
C ILE A 169 10.26 -3.68 -4.67
N SER A 170 11.35 -4.22 -5.23
CA SER A 170 12.05 -5.38 -4.68
C SER A 170 13.27 -5.70 -5.54
N GLY A 171 14.31 -4.85 -5.57
CA GLY A 171 15.44 -5.10 -6.45
C GLY A 171 16.65 -4.24 -6.14
N SER A 172 17.43 -3.92 -7.17
CA SER A 172 18.66 -3.12 -7.05
C SER A 172 18.70 -1.94 -8.02
N GLU A 173 17.75 -1.84 -8.95
CA GLU A 173 17.71 -0.75 -9.92
C GLU A 173 17.21 0.54 -9.27
N ARG A 174 17.74 1.68 -9.72
CA ARG A 174 17.36 3.01 -9.21
C ARG A 174 16.31 3.72 -10.08
N TYR A 175 15.86 3.07 -11.15
CA TYR A 175 14.85 3.59 -12.07
C TYR A 175 13.83 2.51 -12.39
N VAL A 176 12.66 2.94 -12.83
CA VAL A 176 11.51 2.08 -13.10
C VAL A 176 11.59 1.45 -14.49
N ALA A 177 10.93 0.32 -14.68
CA ALA A 177 10.90 -0.37 -15.94
C ALA A 177 9.96 0.32 -16.95
N GLY A 178 10.42 0.39 -18.19
CA GLY A 178 9.65 0.85 -19.34
C GLY A 178 9.50 2.37 -19.42
N ARG A 179 9.06 2.83 -20.60
CA ARG A 179 8.87 4.25 -20.90
C ARG A 179 7.45 4.72 -20.56
N ASN A 180 7.30 6.02 -20.30
CA ASN A 180 6.03 6.71 -20.06
C ASN A 180 5.10 6.08 -19.00
N PRO A 181 5.58 5.77 -17.78
CA PRO A 181 4.70 5.34 -16.69
C PRO A 181 3.69 6.43 -16.35
N SER A 182 2.39 6.11 -16.43
CA SER A 182 1.28 7.04 -16.15
C SER A 182 1.24 7.57 -14.71
N TRP A 183 1.92 6.88 -13.80
CA TRP A 183 1.99 7.20 -12.38
C TRP A 183 3.23 8.02 -11.97
N ILE A 184 4.15 8.30 -12.89
CA ILE A 184 5.23 9.30 -12.70
C ILE A 184 4.82 10.59 -13.45
N PRO A 185 5.02 11.79 -12.88
CA PRO A 185 5.74 12.07 -11.62
C PRO A 185 4.88 12.08 -10.35
N SER A 186 3.64 11.58 -10.43
CA SER A 186 2.67 11.71 -9.33
C SER A 186 3.06 10.88 -8.10
N LEU A 187 3.32 9.58 -8.27
CA LEU A 187 3.72 8.69 -7.17
C LEU A 187 5.20 8.75 -6.88
N LEU A 188 6.04 8.80 -7.91
CA LEU A 188 7.50 8.94 -7.78
C LEU A 188 8.00 10.13 -8.61
N PRO A 189 9.03 10.86 -8.15
CA PRO A 189 9.68 11.89 -8.94
C PRO A 189 10.22 11.39 -10.29
N GLU A 190 10.37 12.31 -11.25
CA GLU A 190 10.96 12.00 -12.57
C GLU A 190 12.39 11.44 -12.50
N THR A 191 13.10 11.64 -11.39
CA THR A 191 14.45 11.07 -11.17
C THR A 191 14.46 9.54 -11.16
N TYR A 192 13.31 8.91 -10.90
CA TYR A 192 13.15 7.46 -10.98
C TYR A 192 12.73 6.98 -12.37
N ALA A 193 12.44 7.88 -13.32
CA ALA A 193 12.11 7.48 -14.68
C ALA A 193 13.32 6.86 -15.38
N LEU A 194 13.04 5.94 -16.30
CA LEU A 194 14.04 5.37 -17.19
C LEU A 194 14.83 6.49 -17.91
N PRO A 195 16.18 6.47 -17.93
CA PRO A 195 16.97 7.48 -18.61
C PRO A 195 16.60 7.64 -20.09
N GLN A 196 16.59 8.89 -20.58
CA GLN A 196 16.18 9.20 -21.96
C GLN A 196 16.96 8.43 -23.03
N SER A 197 18.24 8.15 -22.79
CA SER A 197 19.10 7.36 -23.68
C SER A 197 18.61 5.92 -23.89
N GLN A 198 17.85 5.38 -22.94
CA GLN A 198 17.29 4.02 -22.98
C GLN A 198 15.80 4.01 -23.36
N SER A 199 15.10 5.13 -23.17
CA SER A 199 13.63 5.23 -23.33
C SER A 199 13.11 4.91 -24.74
N SER A 200 13.89 5.15 -25.81
CA SER A 200 13.44 4.95 -27.19
C SER A 200 13.31 3.48 -27.60
N SER A 201 14.12 2.60 -27.02
CA SER A 201 14.14 1.15 -27.31
C SER A 201 13.41 0.31 -26.25
N SER A 202 13.03 0.90 -25.12
CA SER A 202 12.36 0.20 -24.03
C SER A 202 10.85 0.00 -24.26
N PRO A 203 10.27 -1.08 -23.70
CA PRO A 203 8.83 -1.30 -23.76
C PRO A 203 8.06 -0.20 -23.02
N GLN A 204 6.77 -0.06 -23.32
CA GLN A 204 5.86 0.79 -22.54
C GLN A 204 5.79 0.28 -21.09
N SER A 205 5.75 1.19 -20.12
CA SER A 205 5.52 0.82 -18.72
C SER A 205 4.16 0.12 -18.58
N LYS A 206 4.16 -1.00 -17.86
CA LYS A 206 2.97 -1.84 -17.64
C LYS A 206 2.37 -1.68 -16.26
N GLY A 207 3.12 -1.10 -15.31
CA GLY A 207 2.63 -0.92 -13.95
C GLY A 207 3.70 -0.98 -12.87
N LEU A 208 3.20 -0.99 -11.64
CA LEU A 208 3.96 -1.07 -10.40
C LEU A 208 3.36 -2.16 -9.50
N GLY A 209 4.22 -3.01 -8.94
CA GLY A 209 3.91 -4.04 -7.95
C GLY A 209 4.98 -4.08 -6.85
N GLY A 210 4.90 -5.08 -5.97
CA GLY A 210 5.73 -5.15 -4.75
C GLY A 210 4.93 -4.86 -3.48
N PRO A 211 5.60 -4.60 -2.35
CA PRO A 211 4.96 -4.46 -1.04
C PRO A 211 3.90 -3.34 -1.05
N LEU A 212 2.66 -3.72 -0.75
CA LEU A 212 1.51 -2.84 -0.82
C LEU A 212 1.63 -1.68 0.16
N GLY A 213 2.20 -1.91 1.34
CA GLY A 213 2.38 -0.87 2.36
C GLY A 213 3.22 0.29 1.85
N ILE A 214 4.30 -0.01 1.12
CA ILE A 214 5.17 0.99 0.49
C ILE A 214 4.40 1.74 -0.60
N ILE A 215 3.73 1.01 -1.51
CA ILE A 215 2.97 1.61 -2.62
C ILE A 215 1.88 2.56 -2.10
N ILE A 216 1.13 2.14 -1.07
CA ILE A 216 0.09 2.94 -0.43
C ILE A 216 0.70 4.17 0.26
N GLY A 217 1.86 4.03 0.91
CA GLY A 217 2.59 5.16 1.49
C GLY A 217 3.00 6.20 0.44
N LEU A 218 3.46 5.76 -0.74
CA LEU A 218 3.78 6.66 -1.86
C LEU A 218 2.55 7.40 -2.39
N MET A 219 1.39 6.75 -2.43
CA MET A 219 0.12 7.40 -2.78
C MET A 219 -0.24 8.49 -1.78
N ALA A 220 -0.03 8.24 -0.49
CA ALA A 220 -0.39 9.16 0.59
C ALA A 220 0.37 10.51 0.53
N PHE A 221 1.58 10.50 -0.03
CA PHE A 221 2.37 11.72 -0.22
C PHE A 221 1.87 12.65 -1.32
N ASN A 222 0.77 12.35 -2.00
CA ASN A 222 0.22 13.25 -3.02
C ASN A 222 -0.59 14.44 -2.47
N ARG A 223 -0.92 14.41 -1.17
CA ARG A 223 -1.68 15.46 -0.49
C ARG A 223 -0.84 16.19 0.53
N ARG A 224 -1.32 17.34 0.99
CA ARG A 224 -0.69 18.11 2.06
C ARG A 224 -0.66 17.29 3.38
N PRO A 225 0.23 17.64 4.33
CA PRO A 225 0.23 17.03 5.65
C PRO A 225 -1.14 16.98 6.33
N ARG A 226 -1.36 15.96 7.16
CA ARG A 226 -2.60 15.62 7.87
C ARG A 226 -3.78 15.24 6.97
N HIS A 227 -3.52 14.96 5.69
CA HIS A 227 -4.53 14.55 4.70
C HIS A 227 -4.00 13.37 3.86
N ALA A 228 -3.18 12.52 4.47
CA ALA A 228 -2.50 11.39 3.84
C ALA A 228 -3.48 10.41 3.17
N ASP A 229 -4.64 10.16 3.78
CA ASP A 229 -5.65 9.22 3.30
C ASP A 229 -6.66 9.83 2.31
N TYR A 230 -6.64 11.16 2.12
CA TYR A 230 -7.61 11.88 1.29
C TYR A 230 -7.56 11.47 -0.19
N VAL A 231 -6.44 10.89 -0.65
CA VAL A 231 -6.33 10.34 -2.01
C VAL A 231 -7.28 9.17 -2.25
N PHE A 232 -7.55 8.36 -1.21
CA PHE A 232 -8.43 7.20 -1.29
C PHE A 232 -9.89 7.63 -1.27
N GLN A 233 -10.24 8.61 -0.43
CA GLN A 233 -11.56 9.22 -0.41
C GLN A 233 -11.96 9.83 -1.77
N GLN A 234 -10.99 10.41 -2.49
CA GLN A 234 -11.21 11.01 -3.81
C GLN A 234 -11.23 9.97 -4.94
N GLY A 235 -11.04 8.68 -4.64
CA GLY A 235 -11.07 7.59 -5.62
C GLY A 235 -9.91 7.65 -6.63
N TRP A 236 -8.75 8.20 -6.23
CA TRP A 236 -7.59 8.34 -7.12
C TRP A 236 -6.91 7.02 -7.43
N TRP A 237 -7.16 5.99 -6.63
CA TRP A 237 -6.78 4.62 -6.92
C TRP A 237 -8.04 3.81 -7.20
N ARG A 238 -8.28 3.51 -8.48
CA ARG A 238 -9.47 2.78 -8.93
C ARG A 238 -9.16 1.93 -10.15
N ASN A 239 -9.72 0.72 -10.18
CA ASN A 239 -9.45 -0.31 -11.18
C ASN A 239 -7.94 -0.59 -11.35
N ASN A 240 -7.19 -0.57 -10.25
CA ASN A 240 -5.72 -0.62 -10.24
C ASN A 240 -5.06 0.46 -11.11
N ARG A 241 -5.71 1.60 -11.36
CA ARG A 241 -5.10 2.75 -12.02
C ARG A 241 -4.95 3.87 -11.03
N TRP A 242 -3.79 4.52 -11.10
CA TRP A 242 -3.57 5.77 -10.41
C TRP A 242 -4.00 6.92 -11.31
N THR A 243 -4.96 7.71 -10.85
CA THR A 243 -5.47 8.89 -11.56
C THR A 243 -5.19 10.18 -10.79
N GLY A 244 -4.34 10.11 -9.77
CA GLY A 244 -3.92 11.29 -9.02
C GLY A 244 -3.21 12.28 -9.94
N GLY A 245 -3.57 13.56 -9.79
CA GLY A 245 -2.92 14.64 -10.52
C GLY A 245 -1.47 14.87 -10.06
N PRO A 246 -0.85 15.97 -10.51
CA PRO A 246 0.44 16.40 -9.98
C PRO A 246 0.39 16.50 -8.46
N ARG A 247 1.48 16.11 -7.78
CA ARG A 247 1.61 16.27 -6.33
C ARG A 247 1.27 17.70 -5.95
N SER A 248 0.51 17.87 -4.85
CA SER A 248 0.22 19.23 -4.35
C SER A 248 1.53 19.95 -4.07
N THR A 249 1.61 21.25 -4.38
CA THR A 249 2.76 22.09 -4.00
C THR A 249 2.98 22.13 -2.48
N HIS A 250 1.95 21.78 -1.71
CA HIS A 250 1.98 21.69 -0.24
C HIS A 250 2.20 20.26 0.27
N ALA A 251 2.43 19.29 -0.62
CA ALA A 251 2.70 17.90 -0.26
C ALA A 251 4.18 17.64 0.02
N GLU A 252 5.06 18.48 -0.53
CA GLU A 252 6.49 18.41 -0.27
C GLU A 252 6.80 18.90 1.15
N PRO A 253 7.71 18.23 1.88
CA PRO A 253 8.12 18.67 3.20
C PRO A 253 8.81 20.04 3.12
N ASP A 254 8.77 20.80 4.22
CA ASP A 254 9.55 22.02 4.33
C ASP A 254 11.04 21.67 4.21
N SER A 255 11.75 22.43 3.38
CA SER A 255 13.21 22.38 3.21
C SER A 255 14.04 22.36 4.48
N LYS A 256 13.51 22.90 5.58
CA LYS A 256 14.17 22.93 6.89
C LYS A 256 13.36 22.25 7.99
N GLY A 257 12.17 21.73 7.65
CA GLY A 257 11.33 21.00 8.58
C GLY A 257 11.64 19.50 8.57
N PRO A 258 11.07 18.74 9.50
CA PRO A 258 11.22 17.29 9.51
C PRO A 258 10.69 16.68 8.20
N PRO A 259 11.27 15.56 7.74
CA PRO A 259 10.77 14.86 6.57
C PRO A 259 9.35 14.36 6.83
N ARG A 260 8.56 14.15 5.78
CA ARG A 260 7.18 13.69 5.97
C ARG A 260 7.15 12.16 6.01
N GLY A 261 6.65 11.59 7.10
CA GLY A 261 6.54 10.14 7.29
C GLY A 261 5.11 9.66 7.45
N VAL A 262 4.81 8.46 6.96
CA VAL A 262 3.54 7.76 7.20
C VAL A 262 3.79 6.32 7.65
N LEU A 263 2.94 5.84 8.56
CA LEU A 263 2.77 4.44 8.89
C LEU A 263 1.66 3.85 8.03
N VAL A 264 1.91 2.72 7.40
CA VAL A 264 0.91 1.95 6.66
C VAL A 264 0.82 0.55 7.26
N GLN A 265 -0.36 0.19 7.76
CA GLN A 265 -0.63 -1.18 8.18
C GLN A 265 -1.66 -1.80 7.25
N ILE A 266 -1.40 -3.04 6.83
CA ILE A 266 -2.29 -3.86 6.03
C ILE A 266 -2.73 -5.05 6.87
N CYS A 267 -4.03 -5.26 6.93
CA CYS A 267 -4.64 -6.38 7.64
C CYS A 267 -5.49 -7.23 6.68
N TYR A 268 -5.66 -8.50 7.03
CA TYR A 268 -6.63 -9.37 6.39
C TYR A 268 -8.05 -8.85 6.62
N ASP A 269 -8.89 -8.92 5.60
CA ASP A 269 -10.33 -8.68 5.66
C ASP A 269 -11.06 -9.98 6.06
N GLU A 270 -10.59 -10.62 7.12
CA GLU A 270 -10.99 -11.99 7.49
C GLU A 270 -12.48 -12.11 7.86
N TYR A 271 -13.08 -11.02 8.34
CA TYR A 271 -14.50 -11.00 8.69
C TYR A 271 -15.42 -10.94 7.46
N SER A 272 -15.04 -10.18 6.43
CA SER A 272 -15.88 -9.98 5.24
C SER A 272 -15.50 -10.87 4.06
N ASN A 273 -14.22 -11.30 3.98
CA ASN A 273 -13.70 -12.08 2.86
C ASN A 273 -12.51 -12.99 3.27
N PRO A 274 -12.73 -14.00 4.13
CA PRO A 274 -11.65 -14.87 4.63
C PRO A 274 -10.95 -15.67 3.54
N HIS A 275 -11.62 -15.96 2.42
CA HIS A 275 -11.05 -16.76 1.33
C HIS A 275 -10.22 -15.93 0.34
N GLY A 276 -10.53 -14.65 0.17
CA GLY A 276 -9.82 -13.74 -0.73
C GLY A 276 -8.89 -12.75 -0.01
N SER A 277 -8.80 -12.84 1.32
CA SER A 277 -7.95 -12.00 2.16
C SER A 277 -7.22 -12.86 3.19
N ASN A 278 -6.18 -13.55 2.73
CA ASN A 278 -5.30 -14.38 3.54
C ASN A 278 -3.85 -14.23 3.07
N PHE A 279 -2.92 -14.80 3.85
CA PHE A 279 -1.48 -14.73 3.59
C PHE A 279 -1.12 -15.10 2.15
N GLU A 280 -1.59 -16.25 1.64
CA GLU A 280 -1.24 -16.71 0.29
C GLU A 280 -1.71 -15.73 -0.78
N THR A 281 -2.95 -15.23 -0.68
CA THR A 281 -3.52 -14.30 -1.67
C THR A 281 -2.84 -12.93 -1.68
N LEU A 282 -2.49 -12.39 -0.51
CA LEU A 282 -1.82 -11.08 -0.43
C LEU A 282 -0.35 -11.21 -0.84
N ASN A 283 0.34 -12.27 -0.42
CA ASN A 283 1.73 -12.52 -0.81
C ASN A 283 1.86 -12.74 -2.32
N ASP A 284 0.99 -13.56 -2.92
CA ASP A 284 0.97 -13.73 -4.38
C ASP A 284 0.68 -12.42 -5.11
N PHE A 285 -0.19 -11.57 -4.56
CA PHE A 285 -0.46 -10.27 -5.17
C PHE A 285 0.72 -9.29 -5.06
N GLU A 286 1.45 -9.28 -3.95
CA GLU A 286 2.67 -8.47 -3.80
C GLU A 286 3.79 -8.97 -4.74
N GLU A 287 3.97 -10.30 -4.83
CA GLU A 287 4.99 -10.94 -5.66
C GLU A 287 4.69 -10.86 -7.16
N ASN A 288 3.45 -11.12 -7.56
CA ASN A 288 3.08 -11.34 -8.96
C ASN A 288 2.03 -10.36 -9.48
N GLY A 289 1.26 -9.73 -8.59
CA GLY A 289 0.20 -8.80 -8.93
C GLY A 289 0.66 -7.42 -9.44
N LYS A 290 -0.32 -6.61 -9.82
CA LYS A 290 -0.17 -5.22 -10.31
C LYS A 290 -1.04 -4.31 -9.48
N ALA A 291 -0.45 -3.69 -8.45
CA ALA A 291 -1.15 -2.70 -7.63
C ALA A 291 -1.56 -1.49 -8.47
N ILE A 292 -0.69 -1.07 -9.40
CA ILE A 292 -0.96 -0.01 -10.37
C ILE A 292 -0.66 -0.52 -11.79
N ILE A 293 -1.57 -0.23 -12.72
CA ILE A 293 -1.46 -0.52 -14.14
C ILE A 293 -1.00 0.74 -14.87
N GLY A 294 -0.02 0.55 -15.76
CA GLY A 294 0.58 1.56 -16.62
C GLY A 294 -0.40 2.24 -17.58
#